data_AF-A0A835W3C7-F1
#
_entry.id   AF-A0A835W3C7-F1
#
_cell.length_a   1.000
_cell.length_b   1.000
_cell.length_c   1.000
_cell.angle_alpha   90.00
_cell.angle_beta   90.00
_cell.angle_gamma   90.00
#
_symmetry.space_group_name_H-M   'P 1'
#
loop_
_entity.id
_entity.type
_entity.pdbx_description
1 polymer ?
#
loop_
_entity_poly.entity_id
_entity_poly.type
_entity_poly.pdbx_seq_one_letter_code
_entity_poly.pdbx_strand_id
1 'polypeptide(L)'
;MSLAGRSSMAPMASANAPTPASRPTTPAPWRTQLGKESRLPNLYYGAISPGSLRRLSTFTALPPPEQLCMGPWEGVYRYVRQDSGLWATLHGGRLTTSRLKDALGLRDRTAARLVGGPQAAEEGVSKAYHHLVNNPLYTPAVAAPAAAPGAVAVAGAALAGEGPPPPPARDEAEAVARNEEARLRYNAQLRAAVAEAEAAGRPLPLEPGWDEADRRRISELAALAVGASGGSRMRLLWGTLQESAAVATVGLLFPGSQLEEVGLVCLTDTSRWGVDASELPPLGASPDALITHFVPVTHEDIEAARTALTASGSRTSSDAAAAAAAQAVASQLLRTALERHTQQAVAAWAEASPSGPTTAAQAASAGSSSGGSSGNGSGSSSGQAPPLHCNTTEEAEVWLVQELLRRPASLSAATAAATASPVSSSGSSDGSSTGGGVAAVVRIREVVEVKNHCPFVYKDQRKARKRGVVINYAAADRGPVSGLWPLWVPQLQAHMAAAGASSALLLSRSPSRGVRLFRVYRDDQFLASAWELVRELQASHVVRRVPPGPDPWSGRPGYGGLIERVVGLATGAQVVVETRGTPLLAGADPDAFWKLR
;
A
#
# COMPACT_ATOMS: atom_id res chain seq x y z
N MET A 1 -25.92 61.00 -23.66
CA MET A 1 -26.97 59.97 -23.45
C MET A 1 -26.30 58.61 -23.65
N SER A 2 -25.56 58.04 -22.70
CA SER A 2 -25.96 57.34 -21.46
C SER A 2 -27.10 56.34 -21.62
N LEU A 3 -26.76 55.04 -21.56
CA LEU A 3 -27.52 53.84 -21.14
C LEU A 3 -26.60 52.63 -21.46
N ALA A 4 -25.71 52.15 -20.60
CA ALA A 4 -25.91 51.35 -19.38
C ALA A 4 -26.63 50.01 -19.64
N GLY A 5 -25.85 48.94 -19.81
CA GLY A 5 -26.30 47.55 -19.86
C GLY A 5 -25.20 46.62 -19.34
N ARG A 6 -24.99 46.61 -18.01
CA ARG A 6 -24.09 45.67 -17.33
C ARG A 6 -24.76 44.29 -17.29
N SER A 7 -24.21 43.31 -18.00
CA SER A 7 -24.56 41.90 -17.82
C SER A 7 -23.57 41.27 -16.85
N SER A 8 -23.98 41.16 -15.59
CA SER A 8 -23.23 40.53 -14.50
C SER A 8 -23.29 39.01 -14.68
N MET A 9 -22.28 38.41 -15.29
CA MET A 9 -22.07 36.96 -15.24
C MET A 9 -21.58 36.58 -13.83
N ALA A 10 -22.44 35.88 -13.10
CA ALA A 10 -22.10 35.26 -11.83
C ALA A 10 -21.02 34.18 -12.04
N PRO A 11 -20.05 34.04 -11.12
CA PRO A 11 -19.00 33.04 -11.22
C PRO A 11 -19.58 31.65 -11.04
N MET A 12 -19.39 30.77 -12.04
CA MET A 12 -19.67 29.34 -11.89
C MET A 12 -18.71 28.75 -10.87
N ALA A 13 -19.27 28.24 -9.77
CA ALA A 13 -18.52 27.65 -8.67
C ALA A 13 -17.71 26.43 -9.13
N SER A 14 -16.40 26.54 -8.94
CA SER A 14 -15.40 25.48 -9.10
C SER A 14 -15.72 24.28 -8.20
N ALA A 15 -15.71 23.07 -8.76
CA ALA A 15 -15.90 21.82 -8.03
C ALA A 15 -14.71 21.57 -7.07
N ASN A 16 -14.97 21.71 -5.77
CA ASN A 16 -14.00 21.55 -4.68
C ASN A 16 -13.63 20.08 -4.41
N ALA A 17 -12.47 19.92 -3.75
CA ALA A 17 -11.93 18.72 -3.13
C ALA A 17 -12.97 17.84 -2.40
N PRO A 18 -12.72 16.52 -2.22
CA PRO A 18 -13.65 15.63 -1.53
C PRO A 18 -13.79 16.06 -0.07
N THR A 19 -14.86 16.79 0.22
CA THR A 19 -15.34 17.06 1.58
C THR A 19 -15.94 15.76 2.11
N PRO A 20 -15.76 15.40 3.41
CA PRO A 20 -16.65 14.42 4.02
C PRO A 20 -18.07 14.92 3.81
N ALA A 21 -18.90 14.08 3.19
CA ALA A 21 -20.19 14.48 2.61
C ALA A 21 -21.00 15.38 3.57
N SER A 22 -21.02 16.69 3.32
CA SER A 22 -21.90 17.61 4.03
C SER A 22 -23.34 17.23 3.71
N ARG A 23 -24.15 16.99 4.75
CA ARG A 23 -25.58 16.65 4.65
C ARG A 23 -26.31 17.64 3.72
N PRO A 24 -26.99 17.19 2.66
CA PRO A 24 -27.85 18.06 1.87
C PRO A 24 -29.10 18.44 2.69
N THR A 25 -29.37 19.73 2.83
CA THR A 25 -30.46 20.30 3.64
C THR A 25 -31.81 20.43 2.91
N THR A 26 -31.95 19.92 1.68
CA THR A 26 -33.28 19.83 1.06
C THR A 26 -33.41 18.67 0.05
N PRO A 27 -34.17 17.60 0.34
CA PRO A 27 -34.44 16.53 -0.61
C PRO A 27 -35.66 16.85 -1.49
N ALA A 28 -35.56 16.57 -2.79
CA ALA A 28 -36.74 16.48 -3.66
C ALA A 28 -37.67 15.34 -3.17
N PRO A 29 -38.96 15.59 -2.92
CA PRO A 29 -39.82 14.75 -2.07
C PRO A 29 -40.21 13.38 -2.65
N TRP A 30 -39.81 13.04 -3.87
CA TRP A 30 -40.21 11.80 -4.57
C TRP A 30 -39.04 10.82 -4.86
N ARG A 31 -37.81 11.14 -4.46
CA ARG A 31 -36.59 10.34 -4.72
C ARG A 31 -35.90 9.79 -3.46
N THR A 32 -36.60 9.67 -2.33
CA THR A 32 -35.95 9.38 -1.04
C THR A 32 -36.23 8.01 -0.45
N GLN A 33 -37.10 7.19 -1.07
CA GLN A 33 -37.42 5.86 -0.56
C GLN A 33 -37.35 4.81 -1.68
N LEU A 34 -36.59 3.75 -1.43
CA LEU A 34 -36.52 2.57 -2.27
C LEU A 34 -37.83 1.78 -2.12
N GLY A 35 -38.43 1.40 -3.25
CA GLY A 35 -39.59 0.51 -3.24
C GLY A 35 -39.19 -0.89 -2.73
N LYS A 36 -40.14 -1.60 -2.10
CA LYS A 36 -39.97 -2.99 -1.59
C LYS A 36 -39.50 -4.01 -2.64
N GLU A 37 -39.61 -3.67 -3.93
CA GLU A 37 -39.17 -4.49 -5.05
C GLU A 37 -37.67 -4.30 -5.39
N SER A 38 -36.99 -3.33 -4.78
CA SER A 38 -35.60 -3.02 -5.10
C SER A 38 -34.68 -4.13 -4.61
N ARG A 39 -33.77 -4.58 -5.47
CA ARG A 39 -32.69 -5.50 -5.07
C ARG A 39 -31.51 -4.66 -4.62
N LEU A 40 -31.38 -4.49 -3.30
CA LEU A 40 -30.31 -3.69 -2.75
C LEU A 40 -28.97 -4.45 -2.83
N PRO A 41 -27.91 -3.86 -3.42
CA PRO A 41 -26.58 -4.45 -3.39
C PRO A 41 -26.06 -4.57 -1.95
N ASN A 42 -25.63 -5.77 -1.53
CA ASN A 42 -24.85 -5.92 -0.30
C ASN A 42 -23.41 -5.47 -0.54
N LEU A 43 -23.12 -4.20 -0.22
CA LEU A 43 -21.77 -3.64 -0.34
C LEU A 43 -20.74 -4.27 0.60
N TYR A 44 -21.20 -4.92 1.67
CA TYR A 44 -20.37 -5.48 2.73
C TYR A 44 -20.04 -6.95 2.51
N TYR A 45 -20.57 -7.59 1.48
CA TYR A 45 -20.27 -8.99 1.16
C TYR A 45 -18.75 -9.23 1.09
N GLY A 46 -18.25 -10.11 1.96
CA GLY A 46 -16.81 -10.41 2.04
C GLY A 46 -15.93 -9.29 2.60
N ALA A 47 -16.50 -8.21 3.12
CA ALA A 47 -15.78 -7.10 3.76
C ALA A 47 -15.57 -7.39 5.25
N ILE A 48 -14.45 -6.91 5.79
CA ILE A 48 -14.19 -6.80 7.23
C ILE A 48 -13.97 -5.33 7.58
N SER A 49 -14.23 -4.97 8.83
CA SER A 49 -14.02 -3.59 9.27
C SER A 49 -12.54 -3.23 9.39
N PRO A 50 -12.18 -1.94 9.26
CA PRO A 50 -10.82 -1.48 9.53
C PRO A 50 -10.32 -1.90 10.91
N GLY A 51 -11.15 -1.84 11.96
CA GLY A 51 -10.80 -2.34 13.28
C GLY A 51 -10.58 -3.84 13.34
N SER A 52 -11.33 -4.63 12.57
CA SER A 52 -11.08 -6.07 12.47
C SER A 52 -9.73 -6.36 11.81
N LEU A 53 -9.36 -5.63 10.75
CA LEU A 53 -8.01 -5.70 10.18
C LEU A 53 -6.94 -5.31 11.21
N ARG A 54 -7.14 -4.20 11.93
CA ARG A 54 -6.21 -3.69 12.94
C ARG A 54 -5.96 -4.65 14.10
N ARG A 55 -6.89 -5.58 14.36
CA ARG A 55 -6.79 -6.61 15.40
C ARG A 55 -6.12 -7.91 14.94
N LEU A 56 -5.79 -8.06 13.65
CA LEU A 56 -5.07 -9.23 13.19
C LEU A 56 -3.65 -9.24 13.77
N SER A 57 -3.19 -10.41 14.23
CA SER A 57 -1.84 -10.57 14.82
C SER A 57 -0.72 -10.27 13.82
N THR A 58 -0.97 -10.44 12.53
CA THR A 58 -0.04 -10.16 11.42
C THR A 58 -0.12 -8.72 10.91
N PHE A 59 -0.90 -7.84 11.57
CA PHE A 59 -1.10 -6.45 11.15
C PHE A 59 -0.72 -5.47 12.27
N THR A 60 0.17 -4.52 11.96
CA THR A 60 0.56 -3.45 12.89
C THR A 60 -0.24 -2.21 12.56
N ALA A 61 -1.23 -1.90 13.39
CA ALA A 61 -2.14 -0.77 13.21
C ALA A 61 -1.50 0.57 13.59
N LEU A 62 -1.95 1.65 12.97
CA LEU A 62 -1.65 3.01 13.43
C LEU A 62 -2.56 3.36 14.61
N PRO A 63 -2.11 4.15 15.60
CA PRO A 63 -2.98 4.63 16.67
C PRO A 63 -3.97 5.69 16.13
N PRO A 64 -5.04 6.02 16.88
CA PRO A 64 -5.92 7.14 16.55
C PRO A 64 -5.14 8.47 16.46
N PRO A 65 -5.55 9.43 15.61
CA PRO A 65 -4.83 10.70 15.42
C PRO A 65 -4.62 11.50 16.72
N GLU A 66 -5.51 11.34 17.69
CA GLU A 66 -5.47 12.02 18.98
C GLU A 66 -4.26 11.58 19.84
N GLN A 67 -3.67 10.42 19.54
CA GLN A 67 -2.49 9.89 20.23
C GLN A 67 -1.17 10.28 19.55
N LEU A 68 -1.22 11.04 18.46
CA LEU A 68 -0.04 11.39 17.66
C LEU A 68 0.55 12.73 18.10
N CYS A 69 1.88 12.76 18.17
CA CYS A 69 2.66 13.99 18.22
C CYS A 69 2.77 14.58 16.80
N MET A 70 1.95 15.59 16.52
CA MET A 70 1.91 16.28 15.23
C MET A 70 2.75 17.57 15.24
N GLY A 71 3.27 17.92 14.07
CA GLY A 71 4.00 19.16 13.82
C GLY A 71 4.20 19.41 12.33
N PRO A 72 5.06 20.37 11.95
CA PRO A 72 5.33 20.71 10.56
C PRO A 72 6.20 19.66 9.85
N TRP A 73 6.67 18.63 10.57
CA TRP A 73 7.59 17.61 10.06
C TRP A 73 6.84 16.56 9.23
N GLU A 74 7.27 16.36 7.99
CA GLU A 74 6.56 15.48 7.05
C GLU A 74 6.72 14.00 7.38
N GLY A 75 7.82 13.61 8.03
CA GLY A 75 8.09 12.24 8.46
C GLY A 75 7.09 11.70 9.49
N VAL A 76 6.33 12.56 10.17
CA VAL A 76 5.26 12.11 11.09
C VAL A 76 3.94 11.80 10.39
N TYR A 77 3.74 12.27 9.15
CA TYR A 77 2.45 12.10 8.45
C TYR A 77 2.15 10.63 8.11
N ARG A 78 3.19 9.79 8.07
CA ARG A 78 3.07 8.34 7.89
C ARG A 78 2.34 7.64 9.03
N TYR A 79 2.16 8.31 10.17
CA TYR A 79 1.43 7.77 11.33
C TYR A 79 -0.05 8.16 11.34
N VAL A 80 -0.50 9.02 10.44
CA VAL A 80 -1.89 9.49 10.37
C VAL A 80 -2.74 8.50 9.58
N ARG A 81 -3.74 7.90 10.24
CA ARG A 81 -4.65 6.93 9.61
C ARG A 81 -5.37 7.51 8.38
N GLN A 82 -5.49 6.71 7.33
CA GLN A 82 -6.10 7.13 6.07
C GLN A 82 -7.60 7.41 6.17
N ASP A 83 -8.29 6.81 7.15
CA ASP A 83 -9.70 7.05 7.44
C ASP A 83 -9.97 8.33 8.26
N SER A 84 -8.92 9.09 8.61
CA SER A 84 -9.04 10.31 9.41
C SER A 84 -9.24 11.58 8.58
N GLY A 85 -9.92 12.57 9.15
CA GLY A 85 -10.03 13.91 8.56
C GLY A 85 -8.68 14.63 8.44
N LEU A 86 -7.74 14.34 9.34
CA LEU A 86 -6.38 14.89 9.30
C LEU A 86 -5.63 14.39 8.05
N TRP A 87 -5.72 13.11 7.72
CA TRP A 87 -5.11 12.56 6.50
C TRP A 87 -5.63 13.25 5.23
N ALA A 88 -6.95 13.44 5.13
CA ALA A 88 -7.54 14.16 4.00
C ALA A 88 -7.04 15.61 3.90
N THR A 89 -6.81 16.27 5.04
CA THR A 89 -6.28 17.64 5.09
C THR A 89 -4.82 17.70 4.64
N LEU A 90 -3.99 16.73 5.04
CA LEU A 90 -2.58 16.64 4.65
C LEU A 90 -2.37 16.51 3.12
N HIS A 91 -3.39 16.06 2.37
CA HIS A 91 -3.36 15.97 0.91
C HIS A 91 -3.54 17.31 0.19
N GLY A 92 -3.97 18.36 0.91
CA GLY A 92 -4.14 19.71 0.37
C GLY A 92 -2.83 20.23 -0.22
N GLY A 93 -2.87 20.70 -1.47
CA GLY A 93 -1.71 21.29 -2.16
C GLY A 93 -0.57 20.34 -2.51
N ARG A 94 -0.67 19.04 -2.19
CA ARG A 94 0.36 18.03 -2.50
C ARG A 94 0.06 17.29 -3.80
N LEU A 95 1.09 16.98 -4.58
CA LEU A 95 0.96 16.04 -5.69
C LEU A 95 0.93 14.61 -5.13
N THR A 96 -0.26 14.04 -5.06
CA THR A 96 -0.48 12.69 -4.53
C THR A 96 -0.24 11.65 -5.61
N THR A 97 0.21 10.45 -5.26
CA THR A 97 0.46 9.36 -6.21
C THR A 97 -0.76 9.00 -7.08
N SER A 98 -1.97 9.14 -6.53
CA SER A 98 -3.22 8.99 -7.29
C SER A 98 -3.37 9.99 -8.45
N ARG A 99 -2.75 11.16 -8.36
CA ARG A 99 -2.73 12.22 -9.38
C ARG A 99 -1.46 12.25 -10.22
N LEU A 100 -0.42 11.48 -9.86
CA LEU A 100 0.84 11.48 -10.60
C LEU A 100 0.65 11.11 -12.08
N LYS A 101 -0.20 10.13 -12.38
CA LYS A 101 -0.55 9.78 -13.78
C LYS A 101 -1.14 10.96 -14.58
N ASP A 102 -1.84 11.87 -13.90
CA ASP A 102 -2.39 13.08 -14.52
C ASP A 102 -1.25 14.07 -14.77
N ALA A 103 -0.37 14.30 -13.79
CA ALA A 103 0.81 15.17 -13.94
C ALA A 103 1.78 14.69 -15.05
N LEU A 104 1.91 13.38 -15.23
CA LEU A 104 2.71 12.75 -16.30
C LEU A 104 1.98 12.71 -17.66
N GLY A 105 0.76 13.27 -17.75
CA GLY A 105 -0.01 13.31 -18.99
C GLY A 105 -0.47 11.95 -19.51
N LEU A 106 -0.50 10.90 -18.68
CA LEU A 106 -0.88 9.56 -19.14
C LEU A 106 -2.35 9.43 -19.54
N ARG A 107 -3.18 10.43 -19.17
CA ARG A 107 -4.57 10.56 -19.60
C ARG A 107 -4.78 11.54 -20.75
N ASP A 108 -3.73 12.24 -21.15
CA ASP A 108 -3.74 13.10 -22.32
C ASP A 108 -3.99 12.26 -23.58
N ARG A 109 -4.56 12.87 -24.62
CA ARG A 109 -5.14 12.16 -25.76
C ARG A 109 -4.12 11.27 -26.46
N THR A 110 -2.89 11.74 -26.63
CA THR A 110 -1.80 11.00 -27.27
C THR A 110 -1.38 9.79 -26.43
N ALA A 111 -1.08 9.98 -25.14
CA ALA A 111 -0.60 8.91 -24.26
C ALA A 111 -1.69 7.88 -23.93
N ALA A 112 -2.94 8.32 -23.69
CA ALA A 112 -4.06 7.47 -23.32
C ALA A 112 -4.37 6.37 -24.35
N ARG A 113 -4.06 6.61 -25.63
CA ARG A 113 -4.18 5.59 -26.70
C ARG A 113 -3.17 4.45 -26.55
N LEU A 114 -2.02 4.72 -25.95
CA LEU A 114 -0.93 3.76 -25.77
C LEU A 114 -1.03 3.04 -24.42
N VAL A 115 -1.31 3.79 -23.34
CA VAL A 115 -1.38 3.22 -21.98
C VAL A 115 -2.75 2.62 -21.64
N GLY A 116 -3.76 2.91 -22.48
CA GLY A 116 -5.16 2.53 -22.26
C GLY A 116 -5.85 3.37 -21.18
N GLY A 117 -7.19 3.33 -21.17
CA GLY A 117 -8.02 4.01 -20.17
C GLY A 117 -9.08 4.93 -20.77
N PRO A 118 -9.91 5.58 -19.92
CA PRO A 118 -10.91 6.53 -20.37
C PRO A 118 -10.24 7.72 -21.07
N GLN A 119 -10.70 8.05 -22.27
CA GLN A 119 -10.31 9.28 -22.97
C GLN A 119 -11.31 10.36 -22.60
N ALA A 120 -10.93 11.29 -21.73
CA ALA A 120 -11.70 12.51 -21.53
C ALA A 120 -10.78 13.70 -21.81
N ALA A 121 -11.21 14.59 -22.71
CA ALA A 121 -10.42 15.71 -23.18
C ALA A 121 -10.03 16.73 -22.08
N GLU A 122 -10.71 16.67 -20.92
CA GLU A 122 -10.44 17.50 -19.74
C GLU A 122 -9.66 16.75 -18.63
N GLU A 123 -9.28 15.49 -18.88
CA GLU A 123 -8.52 14.67 -17.94
C GLU A 123 -7.07 14.58 -18.39
N GLY A 124 -6.14 14.97 -17.51
CA GLY A 124 -4.72 15.07 -17.89
C GLY A 124 -3.95 16.02 -17.01
N VAL A 125 -2.88 16.61 -17.55
CA VAL A 125 -1.97 17.50 -16.82
C VAL A 125 -2.70 18.69 -16.19
N SER A 126 -3.70 19.24 -16.88
CA SER A 126 -4.55 20.33 -16.37
C SER A 126 -5.20 20.00 -15.02
N LYS A 127 -5.57 18.74 -14.78
CA LYS A 127 -6.16 18.31 -13.51
C LYS A 127 -5.16 18.35 -12.37
N ALA A 128 -3.91 17.94 -12.62
CA ALA A 128 -2.83 18.05 -11.64
C ALA A 128 -2.48 19.52 -11.37
N TYR A 129 -2.38 20.34 -12.42
CA TYR A 129 -2.18 21.78 -12.32
C TYR A 129 -3.24 22.46 -11.44
N HIS A 130 -4.52 22.27 -11.74
CA HIS A 130 -5.61 22.88 -10.97
C HIS A 130 -5.61 22.42 -9.51
N HIS A 131 -5.27 21.16 -9.25
CA HIS A 131 -5.12 20.69 -7.87
C HIS A 131 -4.03 21.45 -7.12
N LEU A 132 -2.84 21.58 -7.71
CA LEU A 132 -1.69 22.25 -7.10
C LEU A 132 -1.89 23.75 -6.92
N VAL A 133 -2.63 24.41 -7.82
CA VAL A 133 -2.87 25.87 -7.74
C VAL A 133 -4.04 26.22 -6.83
N ASN A 134 -5.10 25.42 -6.80
CA ASN A 134 -6.35 25.77 -6.12
C ASN A 134 -6.43 25.25 -4.68
N ASN A 135 -5.58 24.30 -4.27
CA ASN A 135 -5.61 23.74 -2.93
C ASN A 135 -4.40 24.25 -2.14
N PRO A 136 -4.61 24.94 -1.00
CA PRO A 136 -3.49 25.37 -0.17
C PRO A 136 -2.75 24.16 0.40
N LEU A 137 -1.42 24.28 0.47
CA LEU A 137 -0.61 23.31 1.20
C LEU A 137 -0.96 23.42 2.68
N TYR A 138 -1.35 22.29 3.28
CA TYR A 138 -1.58 22.21 4.71
C TYR A 138 -0.32 21.72 5.42
N THR A 139 0.09 22.48 6.44
CA THR A 139 1.17 22.13 7.35
C THR A 139 0.62 22.23 8.78
N PRO A 140 0.55 21.13 9.54
CA PRO A 140 0.15 21.19 10.94
C PRO A 140 1.08 22.11 11.72
N ALA A 141 0.50 23.01 12.53
CA ALA A 141 1.28 23.79 13.48
C ALA A 141 1.82 22.87 14.58
N VAL A 142 3.00 23.19 15.13
CA VAL A 142 3.41 22.62 16.42
C VAL A 142 2.36 23.04 17.44
N ALA A 143 1.78 22.08 18.17
CA ALA A 143 0.92 22.42 19.29
C ALA A 143 1.71 23.32 20.24
N ALA A 144 1.31 24.59 20.36
CA ALA A 144 1.95 25.50 21.31
C ALA A 144 1.85 24.86 22.71
N PRO A 145 2.89 24.96 23.56
CA PRO A 145 2.77 24.56 24.95
C PRO A 145 1.55 25.30 25.51
N ALA A 146 0.61 24.55 26.10
CA ALA A 146 -0.66 25.08 26.57
C ALA A 146 -0.42 26.33 27.44
N ALA A 147 -0.61 27.50 26.84
CA ALA A 147 -0.37 28.77 27.48
C ALA A 147 -1.59 29.09 28.34
N ALA A 148 -1.53 28.71 29.63
CA ALA A 148 -2.42 29.08 30.72
C ALA A 148 -3.94 28.78 30.51
N PRO A 149 -4.69 28.46 31.57
CA PRO A 149 -6.10 28.09 31.45
C PRO A 149 -6.94 29.29 31.00
N GLY A 150 -7.45 29.27 29.77
CA GLY A 150 -8.35 30.34 29.28
C GLY A 150 -8.87 30.26 27.84
N ALA A 151 -8.37 29.37 26.98
CA ALA A 151 -8.85 29.26 25.60
C ALA A 151 -9.58 27.94 25.36
N VAL A 152 -10.82 28.05 24.90
CA VAL A 152 -11.82 26.99 24.73
C VAL A 152 -11.31 25.87 23.82
N ALA A 153 -11.02 24.72 24.42
CA ALA A 153 -10.82 23.46 23.70
C ALA A 153 -12.15 23.00 23.09
N VAL A 154 -12.09 22.54 21.83
CA VAL A 154 -13.18 21.82 21.18
C VAL A 154 -13.41 20.53 21.97
N ALA A 155 -14.51 20.51 22.73
CA ALA A 155 -14.90 19.41 23.58
C ALA A 155 -15.30 18.18 22.75
N GLY A 156 -14.55 17.09 22.91
CA GLY A 156 -14.88 15.75 22.43
C GLY A 156 -14.51 14.72 23.50
N ALA A 157 -15.45 14.43 24.38
CA ALA A 157 -15.58 13.28 25.28
C ALA A 157 -14.29 12.66 25.86
N ALA A 158 -14.00 13.05 27.11
CA ALA A 158 -13.15 12.32 28.03
C ALA A 158 -13.63 10.88 28.27
N LEU A 159 -12.74 9.91 28.07
CA LEU A 159 -12.77 8.63 28.76
C LEU A 159 -11.39 8.33 29.35
N ALA A 160 -11.34 8.47 30.68
CA ALA A 160 -10.48 7.78 31.64
C ALA A 160 -8.99 7.59 31.29
N GLY A 161 -8.12 8.40 31.92
CA GLY A 161 -6.74 8.02 32.22
C GLY A 161 -5.63 8.99 31.81
N GLU A 162 -5.95 10.17 31.29
CA GLU A 162 -4.91 11.07 30.77
C GLU A 162 -4.34 11.98 31.86
N GLY A 163 -3.07 11.75 32.19
CA GLY A 163 -2.22 12.76 32.81
C GLY A 163 -2.08 14.00 31.92
N PRO A 164 -1.30 15.01 32.35
CA PRO A 164 -1.08 16.21 31.54
C PRO A 164 -0.61 15.83 30.13
N PRO A 165 -1.04 16.58 29.08
CA PRO A 165 -0.63 16.30 27.72
C PRO A 165 0.90 16.33 27.63
N PRO A 166 1.51 15.39 26.90
CA PRO A 166 2.97 15.36 26.77
C PRO A 166 3.47 16.70 26.20
N PRO A 167 4.66 17.18 26.62
CA PRO A 167 5.22 18.41 26.06
C PRO A 167 5.38 18.28 24.54
N PRO A 168 5.33 19.35 23.74
CA PRO A 168 5.56 19.25 22.31
C PRO A 168 6.94 18.64 22.00
N ALA A 169 7.06 17.90 20.89
CA ALA A 169 8.36 17.42 20.42
C ALA A 169 9.24 18.60 20.00
N ARG A 170 10.56 18.45 20.17
CA ARG A 170 11.55 19.50 19.84
C ARG A 170 11.91 19.47 18.35
N ASP A 171 11.95 18.29 17.77
CA ASP A 171 12.31 18.05 16.38
C ASP A 171 11.55 16.85 15.79
N GLU A 172 11.79 16.59 14.50
CA GLU A 172 11.18 15.49 13.76
C GLU A 172 11.54 14.12 14.34
N ALA A 173 12.80 13.92 14.75
CA ALA A 173 13.27 12.62 15.24
C ALA A 173 12.57 12.24 16.54
N GLU A 174 12.42 13.19 17.46
CA GLU A 174 11.66 13.01 18.69
C GLU A 174 10.17 12.76 18.41
N ALA A 175 9.57 13.50 17.48
CA ALA A 175 8.17 13.31 17.11
C ALA A 175 7.91 11.93 16.48
N VAL A 176 8.80 11.48 15.59
CA VAL A 176 8.76 10.13 14.99
C VAL A 176 8.93 9.06 16.07
N ALA A 177 9.90 9.20 16.97
CA ALA A 177 10.13 8.22 18.05
C ALA A 177 8.90 8.08 18.97
N ARG A 178 8.27 9.20 19.34
CA ARG A 178 7.05 9.20 20.16
C ARG A 178 5.85 8.60 19.43
N ASN A 179 5.70 8.88 18.14
CA ASN A 179 4.62 8.28 17.33
C ASN A 179 4.83 6.77 17.15
N GLU A 180 6.08 6.32 17.03
CA GLU A 180 6.41 4.90 17.02
C GLU A 180 6.10 4.24 18.36
N GLU A 181 6.43 4.87 19.48
CA GLU A 181 6.07 4.38 20.81
C GLU A 181 4.54 4.29 21.00
N ALA A 182 3.81 5.33 20.59
CA ALA A 182 2.34 5.35 20.61
C ALA A 182 1.76 4.20 19.77
N ARG A 183 2.32 3.95 18.58
CA ARG A 183 1.95 2.82 17.71
C ARG A 183 2.16 1.48 18.41
N LEU A 184 3.33 1.26 19.02
CA LEU A 184 3.64 0.01 19.72
C LEU A 184 2.70 -0.22 20.92
N ARG A 185 2.45 0.84 21.71
CA ARG A 185 1.52 0.81 22.85
C ARG A 185 0.11 0.46 22.41
N TYR A 186 -0.38 1.10 21.34
CA TYR A 186 -1.71 0.84 20.79
C TYR A 186 -1.88 -0.61 20.32
N ASN A 187 -0.88 -1.17 19.61
CA ASN A 187 -0.93 -2.57 19.18
C ASN A 187 -0.84 -3.56 20.36
N ALA A 188 -0.12 -3.23 21.43
CA ALA A 188 -0.15 -4.02 22.66
C ALA A 188 -1.54 -4.03 23.30
N GLN A 189 -2.21 -2.88 23.36
CA GLN A 189 -3.59 -2.76 23.85
C GLN A 189 -4.59 -3.56 23.00
N LEU A 190 -4.48 -3.49 21.67
CA LEU A 190 -5.33 -4.27 20.76
C LEU A 190 -5.17 -5.79 21.01
N ARG A 191 -3.93 -6.27 21.14
CA ARG A 191 -3.66 -7.69 21.43
C ARG A 191 -4.22 -8.12 22.79
N ALA A 192 -4.04 -7.29 23.82
CA ALA A 192 -4.60 -7.55 25.15
C ALA A 192 -6.14 -7.62 25.10
N ALA A 193 -6.80 -6.70 24.39
CA ALA A 193 -8.25 -6.69 24.24
C ALA A 193 -8.78 -7.91 23.47
N VAL A 194 -8.08 -8.37 22.43
CA VAL A 194 -8.41 -9.61 21.70
C VAL A 194 -8.29 -10.81 22.63
N ALA A 195 -7.16 -10.95 23.34
CA ALA A 195 -6.94 -12.05 24.26
C ALA A 195 -7.97 -12.08 25.42
N GLU A 196 -8.34 -10.91 25.96
CA GLU A 196 -9.39 -10.81 26.99
C GLU A 196 -10.76 -11.24 26.44
N ALA A 197 -11.12 -10.81 25.23
CA ALA A 197 -12.39 -11.18 24.60
C ALA A 197 -12.46 -12.70 24.34
N GLU A 198 -11.37 -13.29 23.85
CA GLU A 198 -11.22 -14.74 23.63
C GLU A 198 -11.33 -15.52 24.95
N ALA A 199 -10.59 -15.11 25.99
CA ALA A 199 -10.65 -15.74 27.30
C ALA A 199 -12.05 -15.66 27.94
N ALA A 200 -12.79 -14.59 27.67
CA ALA A 200 -14.16 -14.41 28.14
C ALA A 200 -15.22 -15.07 27.24
N GLY A 201 -14.85 -15.62 26.09
CA GLY A 201 -15.79 -16.16 25.10
C GLY A 201 -16.75 -15.10 24.54
N ARG A 202 -16.38 -13.82 24.57
CA ARG A 202 -17.21 -12.71 24.11
C ARG A 202 -16.80 -12.26 22.71
N PRO A 203 -17.74 -11.91 21.82
CA PRO A 203 -17.39 -11.29 20.57
C PRO A 203 -16.79 -9.90 20.82
N LEU A 204 -15.83 -9.51 19.98
CA LEU A 204 -15.31 -8.16 20.00
C LEU A 204 -16.41 -7.15 19.60
N PRO A 205 -16.41 -5.93 20.18
CA PRO A 205 -17.36 -4.91 19.81
C PRO A 205 -17.33 -4.60 18.31
N LEU A 206 -18.51 -4.45 17.70
CA LEU A 206 -18.64 -3.96 16.33
C LEU A 206 -18.24 -2.50 16.27
N GLU A 207 -17.58 -2.10 15.18
CA GLU A 207 -17.29 -0.70 14.93
C GLU A 207 -18.56 0.07 14.51
N PRO A 208 -18.66 1.38 14.84
CA PRO A 208 -19.70 2.23 14.29
C PRO A 208 -19.75 2.15 12.75
N GLY A 209 -20.95 2.10 12.16
CA GLY A 209 -21.11 1.93 10.71
C GLY A 209 -21.04 0.49 10.21
N TRP A 210 -20.80 -0.49 11.10
CA TRP A 210 -20.69 -1.92 10.76
C TRP A 210 -21.79 -2.78 11.37
N ASP A 211 -22.76 -2.19 12.06
CA ASP A 211 -24.00 -2.88 12.41
C ASP A 211 -24.94 -3.03 11.19
N GLU A 212 -25.92 -3.92 11.31
CA GLU A 212 -26.83 -4.25 10.21
C GLU A 212 -27.63 -3.05 9.70
N ALA A 213 -28.05 -2.15 10.60
CA ALA A 213 -28.86 -1.00 10.24
C ALA A 213 -28.03 0.01 9.43
N ASP A 214 -26.79 0.26 9.84
CA ASP A 214 -25.86 1.13 9.12
C ASP A 214 -25.44 0.53 7.77
N ARG A 215 -25.13 -0.77 7.71
CA ARG A 215 -24.79 -1.46 6.45
C ARG A 215 -25.89 -1.31 5.40
N ARG A 216 -27.14 -1.55 5.82
CA ARG A 216 -28.32 -1.35 4.99
C ARG A 216 -28.41 0.10 4.54
N ARG A 217 -28.38 1.05 5.48
CA ARG A 217 -28.51 2.49 5.19
C ARG A 217 -27.46 2.96 4.18
N ILE A 218 -26.21 2.56 4.34
CA ILE A 218 -25.10 2.94 3.46
C ILE A 218 -25.33 2.37 2.04
N SER A 219 -25.75 1.11 1.96
CA SER A 219 -26.10 0.48 0.67
C SER A 219 -27.28 1.19 -0.01
N GLU A 220 -28.32 1.57 0.74
CA GLU A 220 -29.48 2.32 0.22
C GLU A 220 -29.07 3.69 -0.32
N LEU A 221 -28.25 4.44 0.43
CA LEU A 221 -27.74 5.74 0.00
C LEU A 221 -26.87 5.64 -1.27
N ALA A 222 -26.06 4.58 -1.37
CA ALA A 222 -25.25 4.33 -2.54
C ALA A 222 -26.11 4.00 -3.78
N ALA A 223 -27.15 3.18 -3.61
CA ALA A 223 -28.08 2.83 -4.67
C ALA A 223 -28.87 4.05 -5.17
N LEU A 224 -29.35 4.90 -4.27
CA LEU A 224 -30.14 6.09 -4.62
C LEU A 224 -29.32 7.15 -5.38
N ALA A 225 -27.99 7.16 -5.23
CA ALA A 225 -27.11 8.15 -5.85
C ALA A 225 -26.83 7.91 -7.35
N VAL A 226 -27.31 6.81 -7.94
CA VAL A 226 -27.03 6.44 -9.34
C VAL A 226 -27.48 7.51 -10.33
N GLY A 227 -28.66 8.11 -10.11
CA GLY A 227 -29.24 9.09 -11.03
C GLY A 227 -28.37 10.34 -11.27
N ALA A 228 -27.38 10.61 -10.43
CA ALA A 228 -26.46 11.74 -10.57
C ALA A 228 -25.06 11.35 -11.07
N SER A 229 -24.69 10.07 -11.04
CA SER A 229 -23.28 9.65 -11.23
C SER A 229 -23.08 8.30 -11.93
N GLY A 230 -24.11 7.75 -12.59
CA GLY A 230 -23.97 6.64 -13.54
C GLY A 230 -23.40 5.34 -12.94
N GLY A 231 -23.60 5.11 -11.63
CA GLY A 231 -23.07 3.95 -10.91
C GLY A 231 -21.62 4.07 -10.43
N SER A 232 -20.92 5.17 -10.74
CA SER A 232 -19.52 5.36 -10.29
C SER A 232 -19.40 5.46 -8.77
N ARG A 233 -20.36 6.09 -8.08
CA ARG A 233 -20.36 6.16 -6.61
C ARG A 233 -20.43 4.78 -5.94
N MET A 234 -21.24 3.86 -6.49
CA MET A 234 -21.34 2.48 -6.00
C MET A 234 -19.99 1.77 -6.09
N ARG A 235 -19.28 1.92 -7.21
CA ARG A 235 -17.94 1.33 -7.41
C ARG A 235 -16.90 1.91 -6.47
N LEU A 236 -16.90 3.23 -6.27
CA LEU A 236 -15.96 3.89 -5.35
C LEU A 236 -16.19 3.44 -3.91
N LEU A 237 -17.46 3.43 -3.46
CA LEU A 237 -17.80 3.00 -2.11
C LEU A 237 -17.49 1.51 -1.88
N TRP A 238 -17.78 0.65 -2.87
CA TRP A 238 -17.36 -0.75 -2.84
C TRP A 238 -15.83 -0.86 -2.68
N GLY A 239 -15.07 -0.08 -3.45
CA GLY A 239 -13.61 -0.04 -3.36
C GLY A 239 -13.12 0.20 -1.94
N THR A 240 -13.63 1.28 -1.32
CA THR A 240 -13.30 1.68 0.06
C THR A 240 -13.70 0.64 1.10
N LEU A 241 -14.94 0.11 1.04
CA LEU A 241 -15.41 -0.85 2.04
C LEU A 241 -14.66 -2.20 1.98
N GLN A 242 -14.10 -2.55 0.83
CA GLN A 242 -13.43 -3.83 0.60
C GLN A 242 -11.91 -3.78 0.80
N GLU A 243 -11.36 -2.59 1.04
CA GLU A 243 -9.92 -2.35 1.19
C GLU A 243 -9.33 -3.19 2.33
N SER A 244 -9.94 -3.14 3.53
CA SER A 244 -9.45 -3.90 4.68
C SER A 244 -9.45 -5.41 4.46
N ALA A 245 -10.46 -5.94 3.76
CA ALA A 245 -10.51 -7.35 3.40
C ALA A 245 -9.45 -7.72 2.35
N ALA A 246 -9.16 -6.83 1.41
CA ALA A 246 -8.11 -7.03 0.43
C ALA A 246 -6.72 -7.05 1.10
N VAL A 247 -6.43 -6.11 2.00
CA VAL A 247 -5.17 -6.06 2.76
C VAL A 247 -5.02 -7.31 3.65
N ALA A 248 -6.07 -7.71 4.37
CA ALA A 248 -6.06 -8.95 5.15
C ALA A 248 -5.81 -10.20 4.29
N THR A 249 -6.32 -10.22 3.05
CA THR A 249 -6.05 -11.31 2.10
C THR A 249 -4.56 -11.40 1.77
N VAL A 250 -3.85 -10.27 1.64
CA VAL A 250 -2.39 -10.28 1.49
C VAL A 250 -1.71 -10.91 2.71
N GLY A 251 -2.17 -10.58 3.92
CA GLY A 251 -1.62 -11.15 5.16
C GLY A 251 -1.79 -12.67 5.24
N LEU A 252 -2.90 -13.18 4.73
CA LEU A 252 -3.15 -14.63 4.62
C LEU A 252 -2.22 -15.32 3.61
N LEU A 253 -1.89 -14.66 2.50
CA LEU A 253 -0.96 -15.19 1.49
C LEU A 253 0.49 -15.24 1.99
N PHE A 254 0.83 -14.43 3.00
CA PHE A 254 2.18 -14.34 3.58
C PHE A 254 2.16 -14.46 5.10
N PRO A 255 1.82 -15.64 5.66
CA PRO A 255 1.62 -15.82 7.10
C PRO A 255 2.88 -15.57 7.94
N GLY A 256 4.08 -15.69 7.33
CA GLY A 256 5.36 -15.38 7.97
C GLY A 256 5.81 -13.92 7.81
N SER A 257 4.97 -13.03 7.26
CA SER A 257 5.29 -11.62 7.03
C SER A 257 4.44 -10.71 7.91
N GLN A 258 4.91 -9.49 8.12
CA GLN A 258 4.22 -8.48 8.92
C GLN A 258 3.65 -7.39 8.02
N LEU A 259 2.33 -7.19 8.05
CA LEU A 259 1.69 -6.04 7.44
C LEU A 259 1.68 -4.86 8.41
N GLU A 260 1.73 -3.65 7.86
CA GLU A 260 1.72 -2.40 8.61
C GLU A 260 0.76 -1.40 7.95
N GLU A 261 -0.12 -0.81 8.76
CA GLU A 261 -0.88 0.37 8.38
C GLU A 261 0.07 1.56 8.25
N VAL A 262 -0.11 2.37 7.21
CA VAL A 262 0.69 3.56 6.97
C VAL A 262 -0.19 4.69 6.43
N GLY A 263 0.12 5.90 6.85
CA GLY A 263 -0.53 7.13 6.44
C GLY A 263 0.08 7.74 5.18
N LEU A 264 0.31 9.05 5.22
CA LEU A 264 0.95 9.78 4.12
C LEU A 264 2.47 9.77 4.28
N VAL A 265 3.17 9.07 3.39
CA VAL A 265 4.62 9.07 3.27
C VAL A 265 5.03 10.14 2.28
N CYS A 266 5.76 11.17 2.74
CA CYS A 266 6.21 12.25 1.87
C CYS A 266 7.55 11.89 1.22
N LEU A 267 7.72 12.27 -0.04
CA LEU A 267 8.97 12.09 -0.76
C LEU A 267 9.90 13.28 -0.44
N THR A 268 10.84 13.07 0.47
CA THR A 268 11.71 14.15 0.99
C THR A 268 13.09 14.20 0.32
N ASP A 269 13.56 13.09 -0.25
CA ASP A 269 14.83 13.03 -0.99
C ASP A 269 14.59 12.51 -2.40
N THR A 270 15.05 13.27 -3.40
CA THR A 270 15.00 12.92 -4.82
C THR A 270 16.35 12.99 -5.51
N SER A 271 17.42 13.26 -4.75
CA SER A 271 18.78 13.48 -5.26
C SER A 271 19.30 12.30 -6.08
N ARG A 272 18.97 11.07 -5.67
CA ARG A 272 19.30 9.83 -6.40
C ARG A 272 18.76 9.75 -7.83
N TRP A 273 17.74 10.54 -8.16
CA TRP A 273 17.14 10.60 -9.49
C TRP A 273 17.52 11.88 -10.25
N GLY A 274 18.47 12.67 -9.72
CA GLY A 274 19.01 13.85 -10.39
C GLY A 274 18.16 15.11 -10.29
N VAL A 275 17.15 15.13 -9.41
CA VAL A 275 16.28 16.28 -9.17
C VAL A 275 16.38 16.71 -7.72
N ASP A 276 16.38 18.02 -7.46
CA ASP A 276 16.29 18.55 -6.11
C ASP A 276 14.82 18.58 -5.66
N ALA A 277 14.55 18.11 -4.43
CA ALA A 277 13.18 18.03 -3.91
C ALA A 277 12.49 19.40 -3.85
N SER A 278 13.24 20.50 -3.73
CA SER A 278 12.71 21.87 -3.74
C SER A 278 12.23 22.34 -5.12
N GLU A 279 12.63 21.67 -6.20
CA GLU A 279 12.16 21.96 -7.56
C GLU A 279 10.82 21.27 -7.89
N LEU A 280 10.36 20.38 -7.02
CA LEU A 280 9.13 19.62 -7.16
C LEU A 280 8.01 20.24 -6.30
N PRO A 281 6.73 20.06 -6.66
CA PRO A 281 5.66 20.28 -5.70
C PRO A 281 5.80 19.26 -4.56
N PRO A 282 5.33 19.56 -3.34
CA PRO A 282 5.32 18.57 -2.26
C PRO A 282 4.63 17.27 -2.70
N LEU A 283 5.36 16.16 -2.63
CA LEU A 283 4.93 14.86 -3.13
C LEU A 283 4.55 13.94 -1.96
N GLY A 284 3.43 13.24 -2.11
CA GLY A 284 2.90 12.37 -1.06
C GLY A 284 2.36 11.04 -1.59
N ALA A 285 2.69 9.96 -0.88
CA ALA A 285 2.26 8.60 -1.14
C ALA A 285 1.43 8.06 0.03
N SER A 286 0.32 7.40 -0.28
CA SER A 286 -0.49 6.68 0.70
C SER A 286 -0.76 5.28 0.17
N PRO A 287 0.22 4.37 0.26
CA PRO A 287 -0.02 2.97 -0.06
C PRO A 287 -1.03 2.39 0.94
N ASP A 288 -1.83 1.42 0.51
CA ASP A 288 -2.88 0.83 1.35
C ASP A 288 -2.28 0.07 2.56
N ALA A 289 -1.09 -0.50 2.40
CA ALA A 289 -0.25 -1.01 3.49
C ALA A 289 1.23 -1.09 3.07
N LEU A 290 2.09 -1.42 4.03
CA LEU A 290 3.43 -1.94 3.78
C LEU A 290 3.50 -3.38 4.29
N ILE A 291 4.25 -4.24 3.61
CA ILE A 291 4.54 -5.60 4.08
C ILE A 291 6.03 -5.77 4.29
N THR A 292 6.42 -6.38 5.40
CA THR A 292 7.80 -6.73 5.73
C THR A 292 7.95 -8.26 5.71
N HIS A 293 8.79 -8.74 4.81
CA HIS A 293 9.19 -10.13 4.70
C HIS A 293 10.47 -10.40 5.50
N PHE A 294 10.55 -11.59 6.11
CA PHE A 294 11.73 -12.08 6.80
C PHE A 294 12.37 -13.18 5.93
N VAL A 295 13.28 -12.76 5.06
CA VAL A 295 13.80 -13.60 3.97
C VAL A 295 15.13 -14.25 4.41
N PRO A 296 15.23 -15.58 4.43
CA PRO A 296 16.49 -16.25 4.69
C PRO A 296 17.41 -16.17 3.45
N VAL A 297 18.65 -15.72 3.69
CA VAL A 297 19.78 -15.76 2.76
C VAL A 297 20.73 -16.85 3.20
N THR A 298 21.03 -17.80 2.32
CA THR A 298 21.92 -18.94 2.63
C THR A 298 23.37 -18.61 2.31
N HIS A 299 24.32 -19.38 2.86
CA HIS A 299 25.71 -19.29 2.42
C HIS A 299 25.88 -19.64 0.94
N GLU A 300 25.07 -20.56 0.42
CA GLU A 300 25.06 -20.93 -0.99
C GLU A 300 24.64 -19.76 -1.89
N ASP A 301 23.62 -18.99 -1.49
CA ASP A 301 23.20 -17.78 -2.20
C ASP A 301 24.38 -16.79 -2.33
N ILE A 302 25.13 -16.59 -1.25
CA ILE A 302 26.29 -15.67 -1.21
C ILE A 302 27.43 -16.17 -2.10
N GLU A 303 27.77 -17.47 -2.05
CA GLU A 303 28.83 -18.04 -2.89
C GLU A 303 28.46 -18.03 -4.38
N ALA A 304 27.20 -18.32 -4.72
CA ALA A 304 26.70 -18.21 -6.10
C ALA A 304 26.81 -16.77 -6.61
N ALA A 305 26.41 -15.79 -5.80
CA ALA A 305 26.54 -14.38 -6.14
C ALA A 305 28.01 -13.93 -6.28
N ARG A 306 28.90 -14.40 -5.41
CA ARG A 306 30.35 -14.13 -5.53
C ARG A 306 30.94 -14.72 -6.81
N THR A 307 30.48 -15.91 -7.20
CA THR A 307 30.86 -16.55 -8.46
C THR A 307 30.39 -15.70 -9.65
N ALA A 308 29.14 -15.25 -9.66
CA ALA A 308 28.62 -14.35 -10.69
C ALA A 308 29.39 -13.02 -10.77
N LEU A 309 29.70 -12.41 -9.63
CA LEU A 309 30.51 -11.19 -9.56
C LEU A 309 31.91 -11.40 -10.15
N THR A 310 32.53 -12.55 -9.89
CA THR A 310 33.87 -12.88 -10.42
C THR A 310 33.81 -13.15 -11.93
N ALA A 311 32.79 -13.87 -12.41
CA ALA A 311 32.60 -14.17 -13.83
C ALA A 311 32.38 -12.91 -14.69
N SER A 312 31.83 -11.84 -14.10
CA SER A 312 31.68 -10.54 -14.78
C SER A 312 33.01 -9.80 -15.03
N GLY A 313 34.14 -10.28 -14.49
CA GLY A 313 35.44 -9.59 -14.55
C GLY A 313 35.55 -8.36 -13.63
N SER A 314 34.45 -7.93 -13.02
CA SER A 314 34.34 -6.67 -12.28
C SER A 314 35.24 -6.58 -11.04
N ARG A 315 35.67 -7.69 -10.44
CA ARG A 315 36.58 -7.69 -9.27
C ARG A 315 37.99 -7.20 -9.58
N THR A 316 38.36 -7.10 -10.86
CA THR A 316 39.67 -6.61 -11.30
C THR A 316 39.65 -5.13 -11.72
N SER A 317 38.47 -4.49 -11.70
CA SER A 317 38.28 -3.09 -12.04
C SER A 317 38.62 -2.16 -10.84
N SER A 318 38.63 -0.84 -11.07
CA SER A 318 38.76 0.15 -9.99
C SER A 318 37.78 -0.11 -8.85
N ASP A 319 38.14 0.23 -7.60
CA ASP A 319 37.30 0.01 -6.41
C ASP A 319 35.84 0.48 -6.58
N ALA A 320 35.61 1.61 -7.24
CA ALA A 320 34.27 2.14 -7.50
C ALA A 320 33.42 1.26 -8.45
N ALA A 321 34.04 0.74 -9.52
CA ALA A 321 33.37 -0.15 -10.47
C ALA A 321 33.11 -1.53 -9.86
N ALA A 322 34.02 -2.04 -9.04
CA ALA A 322 33.83 -3.26 -8.27
C ALA A 322 32.68 -3.13 -7.25
N ALA A 323 32.59 -1.99 -6.55
CA ALA A 323 31.50 -1.70 -5.61
C ALA A 323 30.14 -1.62 -6.32
N ALA A 324 30.05 -0.92 -7.45
CA ALA A 324 28.81 -0.82 -8.24
C ALA A 324 28.36 -2.19 -8.77
N ALA A 325 29.29 -3.03 -9.25
CA ALA A 325 28.98 -4.38 -9.68
C ALA A 325 28.53 -5.27 -8.52
N ALA A 326 29.19 -5.18 -7.36
CA ALA A 326 28.78 -5.91 -6.15
C ALA A 326 27.39 -5.47 -5.69
N GLN A 327 27.08 -4.18 -5.78
CA GLN A 327 25.76 -3.65 -5.46
C GLN A 327 24.68 -4.26 -6.37
N ALA A 328 24.89 -4.24 -7.70
CA ALA A 328 23.97 -4.85 -8.64
C ALA A 328 23.73 -6.35 -8.37
N VAL A 329 24.79 -7.08 -8.04
CA VAL A 329 24.71 -8.51 -7.67
C VAL A 329 23.97 -8.70 -6.34
N ALA A 330 24.21 -7.85 -5.33
CA ALA A 330 23.52 -7.90 -4.05
C ALA A 330 22.01 -7.66 -4.20
N SER A 331 21.59 -6.64 -4.97
CA SER A 331 20.18 -6.38 -5.25
C SER A 331 19.53 -7.56 -5.99
N GLN A 332 20.24 -8.19 -6.93
CA GLN A 332 19.74 -9.38 -7.65
C GLN A 332 19.61 -10.61 -6.73
N LEU A 333 20.52 -10.80 -5.77
CA LEU A 333 20.42 -11.85 -4.76
C LEU A 333 19.18 -11.63 -3.89
N LEU A 334 19.01 -10.43 -3.33
CA LEU A 334 17.85 -10.10 -2.48
C LEU A 334 16.53 -10.33 -3.21
N ARG A 335 16.48 -9.94 -4.49
CA ARG A 335 15.34 -10.21 -5.38
C ARG A 335 15.06 -11.70 -5.54
N THR A 336 16.07 -12.48 -5.88
CA THR A 336 15.94 -13.95 -6.03
C THR A 336 15.48 -14.61 -4.73
N ALA A 337 16.04 -14.18 -3.60
CA ALA A 337 15.68 -14.69 -2.28
C ALA A 337 14.22 -14.35 -1.91
N LEU A 338 13.76 -13.13 -2.22
CA LEU A 338 12.36 -12.71 -2.05
C LEU A 338 11.42 -13.54 -2.94
N GLU A 339 11.77 -13.77 -4.19
CA GLU A 339 10.99 -14.58 -5.13
C GLU A 339 10.86 -16.04 -4.64
N ARG A 340 11.95 -16.63 -4.14
CA ARG A 340 11.95 -17.95 -3.48
C ARG A 340 11.06 -17.97 -2.24
N HIS A 341 11.20 -16.99 -1.34
CA HIS A 341 10.35 -16.85 -0.15
C HIS A 341 8.86 -16.79 -0.52
N THR A 342 8.56 -16.06 -1.57
CA THR A 342 7.21 -15.89 -2.10
C THR A 342 6.65 -17.21 -2.63
N GLN A 343 7.41 -17.94 -3.44
CA GLN A 343 6.99 -19.25 -3.96
C GLN A 343 6.67 -20.24 -2.82
N GLN A 344 7.48 -20.24 -1.76
CA GLN A 344 7.26 -21.07 -0.58
C GLN A 344 5.95 -20.70 0.14
N ALA A 345 5.68 -19.40 0.34
CA ALA A 345 4.44 -18.94 0.95
C ALA A 345 3.21 -19.34 0.12
N VAL A 346 3.29 -19.22 -1.20
CA VAL A 346 2.21 -19.61 -2.13
C VAL A 346 1.97 -21.12 -2.13
N ALA A 347 3.04 -21.93 -2.10
CA ALA A 347 2.92 -23.38 -2.00
C ALA A 347 2.23 -23.78 -0.69
N ALA A 348 2.67 -23.23 0.44
CA ALA A 348 2.05 -23.47 1.74
C ALA A 348 0.57 -23.06 1.78
N TRP A 349 0.23 -21.93 1.14
CA TRP A 349 -1.17 -21.50 1.00
C TRP A 349 -2.02 -22.47 0.18
N ALA A 350 -1.47 -22.98 -0.94
CA ALA A 350 -2.16 -23.94 -1.79
C ALA A 350 -2.40 -25.28 -1.07
N GLU A 351 -1.45 -25.72 -0.23
CA GLU A 351 -1.57 -26.92 0.61
C GLU A 351 -2.60 -26.74 1.74
N ALA A 352 -2.65 -25.55 2.35
CA ALA A 352 -3.58 -25.23 3.44
C ALA A 352 -5.02 -24.98 2.96
N SER A 353 -5.23 -24.68 1.69
CA SER A 353 -6.56 -24.42 1.12
C SER A 353 -7.27 -25.74 0.82
N PRO A 354 -8.28 -26.17 1.60
CA PRO A 354 -9.05 -27.36 1.28
C PRO A 354 -9.72 -27.16 -0.08
N SER A 355 -9.52 -28.09 -1.00
CA SER A 355 -9.96 -28.03 -2.40
C SER A 355 -11.48 -28.23 -2.59
N GLY A 356 -12.32 -27.52 -1.82
CA GLY A 356 -13.78 -27.57 -1.95
C GLY A 356 -14.49 -26.37 -1.30
N PRO A 357 -15.74 -26.08 -1.66
CA PRO A 357 -16.56 -25.07 -1.00
C PRO A 357 -16.85 -25.53 0.44
N THR A 358 -15.93 -25.23 1.35
CA THR A 358 -16.11 -25.47 2.78
C THR A 358 -17.05 -24.39 3.29
N THR A 359 -18.21 -24.79 3.80
CA THR A 359 -19.04 -23.91 4.61
C THR A 359 -18.19 -23.35 5.76
N ALA A 360 -18.33 -22.06 6.03
CA ALA A 360 -17.45 -21.24 6.89
C ALA A 360 -17.33 -21.68 8.37
N ALA A 361 -17.83 -22.87 8.74
CA ALA A 361 -17.88 -23.37 10.11
C ALA A 361 -16.69 -24.27 10.52
N GLN A 362 -15.79 -24.66 9.60
CA GLN A 362 -14.70 -25.60 9.93
C GLN A 362 -13.29 -25.00 10.00
N ALA A 363 -13.09 -23.73 9.61
CA ALA A 363 -11.77 -23.08 9.65
C ALA A 363 -11.40 -22.49 11.02
N ALA A 364 -12.30 -22.52 12.01
CA ALA A 364 -12.09 -21.90 13.33
C ALA A 364 -11.59 -22.87 14.43
N SER A 365 -11.33 -24.15 14.12
CA SER A 365 -10.94 -25.15 15.14
C SER A 365 -9.55 -25.78 14.93
N ALA A 366 -8.76 -25.32 13.97
CA ALA A 366 -7.39 -25.80 13.75
C ALA A 366 -6.37 -24.81 14.33
N GLY A 367 -6.33 -24.73 15.67
CA GLY A 367 -5.43 -23.81 16.38
C GLY A 367 -5.45 -23.98 17.89
N SER A 368 -5.61 -25.20 18.40
CA SER A 368 -5.40 -25.52 19.82
C SER A 368 -5.11 -27.01 19.99
N SER A 369 -3.87 -27.41 19.73
CA SER A 369 -3.33 -28.65 20.28
C SER A 369 -2.31 -28.29 21.36
N SER A 370 -2.81 -28.09 22.57
CA SER A 370 -2.04 -28.16 23.80
C SER A 370 -1.59 -29.61 24.01
N GLY A 371 -0.44 -29.98 23.46
CA GLY A 371 0.23 -31.25 23.72
C GLY A 371 1.33 -31.05 24.76
N GLY A 372 1.00 -31.24 26.04
CA GLY A 372 2.02 -31.44 27.07
C GLY A 372 2.72 -32.77 26.84
N SER A 373 4.03 -32.74 26.59
CA SER A 373 4.88 -33.92 26.64
C SER A 373 6.16 -33.59 27.37
N SER A 374 6.23 -34.06 28.61
CA SER A 374 7.45 -34.11 29.42
C SER A 374 8.34 -35.22 28.87
N GLY A 375 9.21 -34.86 27.93
CA GLY A 375 10.26 -35.73 27.40
C GLY A 375 11.63 -35.23 27.86
N ASN A 376 12.20 -35.86 28.88
CA ASN A 376 13.57 -35.66 29.32
C ASN A 376 14.51 -36.23 28.24
N GLY A 377 15.05 -35.36 27.38
CA GLY A 377 16.02 -35.72 26.34
C GLY A 377 17.17 -34.72 26.33
N SER A 378 18.28 -35.09 26.94
CA SER A 378 19.55 -34.37 26.86
C SER A 378 20.11 -34.47 25.43
N GLY A 379 19.75 -33.51 24.58
CA GLY A 379 20.32 -33.33 23.25
C GLY A 379 21.08 -32.02 23.18
N SER A 380 22.40 -32.08 23.32
CA SER A 380 23.30 -30.96 23.04
C SER A 380 23.23 -30.61 21.55
N SER A 381 22.55 -29.52 21.22
CA SER A 381 22.82 -28.77 20.00
C SER A 381 22.58 -27.29 20.30
N SER A 382 23.67 -26.54 20.39
CA SER A 382 23.66 -25.08 20.42
C SER A 382 23.24 -24.55 19.05
N GLY A 383 21.98 -24.76 18.67
CA GLY A 383 21.36 -24.12 17.52
C GLY A 383 21.00 -22.69 17.89
N GLN A 384 21.97 -21.78 17.91
CA GLN A 384 21.67 -20.36 17.94
C GLN A 384 20.80 -20.05 16.71
N ALA A 385 19.62 -19.47 16.95
CA ALA A 385 18.79 -18.96 15.85
C ALA A 385 19.63 -18.00 15.01
N PRO A 386 19.56 -18.07 13.67
CA PRO A 386 20.38 -17.26 12.80
C PRO A 386 20.13 -15.76 13.09
N PRO A 387 21.19 -14.93 13.11
CA PRO A 387 21.05 -13.50 13.39
C PRO A 387 20.18 -12.80 12.35
N LEU A 388 19.27 -11.95 12.84
CA LEU A 388 18.57 -10.95 12.03
C LEU A 388 19.54 -9.81 11.77
N HIS A 389 20.02 -9.68 10.53
CA HIS A 389 21.20 -8.84 10.25
C HIS A 389 20.89 -7.38 9.85
N CYS A 390 19.67 -7.06 9.41
CA CYS A 390 19.34 -5.73 8.89
C CYS A 390 17.91 -5.30 9.20
N ASN A 391 17.70 -3.98 9.36
CA ASN A 391 16.39 -3.38 9.58
C ASN A 391 15.73 -2.89 8.29
N THR A 392 16.51 -2.63 7.23
CA THR A 392 16.05 -2.16 5.92
C THR A 392 16.65 -2.97 4.76
N THR A 393 16.04 -2.85 3.58
CA THR A 393 16.56 -3.49 2.36
C THR A 393 17.89 -2.87 1.93
N GLU A 394 18.04 -1.55 2.08
CA GLU A 394 19.28 -0.84 1.82
C GLU A 394 20.41 -1.28 2.76
N GLU A 395 20.13 -1.46 4.06
CA GLU A 395 21.10 -2.04 5.00
C GLU A 395 21.48 -3.48 4.61
N ALA A 396 20.51 -4.29 4.17
CA ALA A 396 20.74 -5.64 3.69
C ALA A 396 21.68 -5.65 2.47
N GLU A 397 21.46 -4.72 1.54
CA GLU A 397 22.27 -4.56 0.34
C GLU A 397 23.71 -4.14 0.70
N VAL A 398 23.87 -3.17 1.59
CA VAL A 398 25.20 -2.74 2.08
C VAL A 398 25.95 -3.90 2.74
N TRP A 399 25.28 -4.67 3.59
CA TRP A 399 25.87 -5.87 4.21
C TRP A 399 26.28 -6.91 3.17
N LEU A 400 25.42 -7.20 2.20
CA LEU A 400 25.74 -8.15 1.12
C LEU A 400 26.91 -7.68 0.26
N VAL A 401 26.99 -6.38 -0.06
CA VAL A 401 28.13 -5.83 -0.79
C VAL A 401 29.43 -6.08 -0.02
N GLN A 402 29.44 -5.86 1.29
CA GLN A 402 30.60 -6.15 2.14
C GLN A 402 30.97 -7.64 2.12
N GLU A 403 29.98 -8.55 2.24
CA GLU A 403 30.22 -10.00 2.20
C GLU A 403 30.68 -10.52 0.82
N LEU A 404 30.19 -9.92 -0.26
CA LEU A 404 30.59 -10.26 -1.63
C LEU A 404 32.05 -9.82 -1.90
N LEU A 405 32.45 -8.67 -1.35
CA LEU A 405 33.80 -8.14 -1.49
C LEU A 405 34.81 -8.77 -0.53
N ARG A 406 34.35 -9.39 0.57
CA ARG A 406 35.22 -10.10 1.52
C ARG A 406 36.05 -11.18 0.82
N ARG A 407 37.36 -11.19 1.08
CA ARG A 407 38.28 -12.20 0.52
C ARG A 407 38.08 -13.53 1.26
N PRO A 408 37.95 -14.67 0.55
CA PRO A 408 37.93 -15.98 1.20
C PRO A 408 39.21 -16.18 2.01
N ALA A 409 39.09 -16.57 3.28
CA ALA A 409 40.22 -16.78 4.17
C ALA A 409 41.23 -17.80 3.62
N SER A 410 40.78 -18.76 2.80
CA SER A 410 41.61 -19.82 2.20
C SER A 410 42.61 -19.30 1.14
N LEU A 411 42.33 -18.18 0.46
CA LEU A 411 43.26 -17.59 -0.51
C LEU A 411 44.42 -16.83 0.18
N SER A 412 44.24 -16.41 1.43
CA SER A 412 45.31 -15.80 2.24
C SER A 412 46.36 -16.82 2.70
N ALA A 413 45.98 -18.10 2.85
CA ALA A 413 46.91 -19.17 3.22
C ALA A 413 47.67 -19.72 2.00
N ALA A 414 47.02 -19.80 0.83
CA ALA A 414 47.65 -20.30 -0.39
C ALA A 414 48.76 -19.38 -0.96
N THR A 415 48.70 -18.08 -0.70
CA THR A 415 49.80 -17.16 -1.05
C THR A 415 50.97 -17.20 -0.07
N ALA A 416 50.77 -17.73 1.15
CA ALA A 416 51.84 -17.96 2.12
C ALA A 416 52.47 -19.37 2.02
N ALA A 417 51.83 -20.32 1.32
CA ALA A 417 52.22 -21.73 1.29
C ALA A 417 52.81 -22.21 -0.05
N ALA A 418 53.16 -21.31 -0.98
CA ALA A 418 53.77 -21.66 -2.26
C ALA A 418 55.25 -22.12 -2.19
N THR A 419 55.68 -22.70 -1.06
CA THR A 419 57.02 -23.27 -0.85
C THR A 419 57.01 -24.70 -0.26
N ALA A 420 55.93 -25.47 -0.38
CA ALA A 420 55.95 -26.87 0.06
C ALA A 420 55.29 -27.83 -0.94
N SER A 421 56.08 -28.83 -1.33
CA SER A 421 55.85 -29.93 -2.27
C SER A 421 54.63 -30.83 -1.97
N PRO A 422 54.20 -31.67 -2.94
CA PRO A 422 52.90 -32.33 -2.90
C PRO A 422 52.97 -33.65 -2.12
N VAL A 423 51.97 -33.90 -1.29
CA VAL A 423 51.68 -35.24 -0.78
C VAL A 423 50.24 -35.60 -1.13
N SER A 424 50.15 -36.71 -1.84
CA SER A 424 48.95 -37.43 -2.26
C SER A 424 48.14 -37.95 -1.08
N SER A 425 46.83 -37.73 -1.08
CA SER A 425 45.89 -38.62 -0.41
C SER A 425 44.49 -38.54 -0.99
N SER A 426 44.08 -39.68 -1.53
CA SER A 426 42.72 -40.16 -1.81
C SER A 426 41.82 -40.16 -0.57
N GLY A 427 40.52 -39.92 -0.73
CA GLY A 427 39.54 -40.39 0.24
C GLY A 427 38.19 -39.68 0.28
N SER A 428 37.16 -40.44 -0.11
CA SER A 428 35.78 -40.43 0.39
C SER A 428 34.88 -39.21 0.14
N SER A 429 34.06 -39.35 -0.89
CA SER A 429 32.81 -38.62 -1.11
C SER A 429 31.73 -39.11 -0.15
N ASP A 430 31.59 -38.44 0.99
CA ASP A 430 30.40 -38.58 1.84
C ASP A 430 29.31 -37.62 1.34
N GLY A 431 28.26 -38.20 0.78
CA GLY A 431 27.06 -37.52 0.28
C GLY A 431 26.13 -37.05 1.41
N SER A 432 26.68 -36.29 2.37
CA SER A 432 25.86 -35.53 3.30
C SER A 432 25.31 -34.32 2.55
N SER A 433 24.00 -34.29 2.36
CA SER A 433 23.29 -33.11 1.86
C SER A 433 23.50 -31.97 2.85
N THR A 434 24.58 -31.22 2.68
CA THR A 434 24.84 -29.95 3.36
C THR A 434 23.77 -28.98 2.90
N GLY A 435 22.61 -29.01 3.55
CA GLY A 435 21.64 -27.93 3.46
C GLY A 435 22.40 -26.66 3.84
N GLY A 436 22.69 -25.82 2.85
CA GLY A 436 23.49 -24.61 3.04
C GLY A 436 22.90 -23.81 4.18
N GLY A 437 23.64 -23.71 5.28
CA GLY A 437 23.18 -23.02 6.48
C GLY A 437 22.66 -21.61 6.14
N VAL A 438 21.61 -21.19 6.84
CA VAL A 438 21.11 -19.81 6.75
C VAL A 438 22.21 -18.89 7.26
N ALA A 439 22.75 -18.06 6.38
CA ALA A 439 23.78 -17.08 6.72
C ALA A 439 23.17 -15.90 7.48
N ALA A 440 22.00 -15.44 7.02
CA ALA A 440 21.28 -14.32 7.61
C ALA A 440 19.77 -14.41 7.34
N VAL A 441 18.98 -13.77 8.19
CA VAL A 441 17.61 -13.38 7.85
C VAL A 441 17.60 -11.87 7.60
N VAL A 442 17.06 -11.46 6.45
CA VAL A 442 17.00 -10.06 6.04
C VAL A 442 15.56 -9.56 6.00
N ARG A 443 15.35 -8.27 6.29
CA ARG A 443 14.04 -7.62 6.22
C ARG A 443 13.87 -6.94 4.87
N ILE A 444 12.92 -7.44 4.08
CA ILE A 444 12.59 -6.85 2.78
C ILE A 444 11.20 -6.25 2.86
N ARG A 445 11.09 -4.96 2.55
CA ARG A 445 9.82 -4.24 2.60
C ARG A 445 9.26 -4.04 1.19
N GLU A 446 7.98 -4.38 1.02
CA GLU A 446 7.24 -4.07 -0.20
C GLU A 446 6.08 -3.12 0.09
N VAL A 447 5.74 -2.32 -0.90
CA VAL A 447 4.47 -1.57 -0.91
C VAL A 447 3.32 -2.54 -1.16
N VAL A 448 2.18 -2.34 -0.51
CA VAL A 448 0.93 -3.04 -0.83
C VAL A 448 -0.09 -2.04 -1.34
N GLU A 449 -0.64 -2.32 -2.53
CA GLU A 449 -1.76 -1.61 -3.14
C GLU A 449 -2.88 -2.63 -3.44
N VAL A 450 -4.14 -2.27 -3.21
CA VAL A 450 -5.28 -3.12 -3.46
C VAL A 450 -6.26 -2.48 -4.44
N LYS A 451 -6.80 -3.28 -5.35
CA LYS A 451 -7.81 -2.87 -6.33
C LYS A 451 -8.98 -3.84 -6.25
N ASN A 452 -10.10 -3.37 -5.70
CA ASN A 452 -11.31 -4.15 -5.53
C ASN A 452 -12.27 -3.97 -6.72
N HIS A 453 -12.64 -5.07 -7.37
CA HIS A 453 -13.58 -5.08 -8.49
C HIS A 453 -15.01 -5.14 -7.99
N CYS A 454 -15.78 -4.08 -8.27
CA CYS A 454 -17.19 -4.03 -7.90
C CYS A 454 -18.01 -4.96 -8.81
N PRO A 455 -18.76 -5.92 -8.25
CA PRO A 455 -19.59 -6.83 -9.03
C PRO A 455 -20.91 -6.17 -9.46
N PHE A 456 -21.27 -5.02 -8.90
CA PHE A 456 -22.59 -4.42 -9.11
C PHE A 456 -22.64 -3.54 -10.35
N VAL A 457 -23.55 -3.89 -11.25
CA VAL A 457 -23.84 -3.12 -12.46
C VAL A 457 -25.27 -2.62 -12.39
N TYR A 458 -25.42 -1.30 -12.49
CA TYR A 458 -26.73 -0.67 -12.61
C TYR A 458 -27.40 -1.08 -13.92
N LYS A 459 -28.69 -1.44 -13.85
CA LYS A 459 -29.49 -1.82 -15.01
C LYS A 459 -30.48 -0.73 -15.38
N ASP A 460 -31.41 -0.46 -14.47
CA ASP A 460 -32.43 0.54 -14.70
C ASP A 460 -32.99 1.10 -13.39
N GLN A 461 -33.78 2.16 -13.54
CA GLN A 461 -34.51 2.82 -12.49
C GLN A 461 -35.93 3.09 -13.00
N ARG A 462 -36.94 2.68 -12.21
CA ARG A 462 -38.35 2.93 -12.53
C ARG A 462 -39.12 3.52 -11.35
N LYS A 463 -40.23 4.19 -11.64
CA LYS A 463 -41.15 4.66 -10.60
C LYS A 463 -41.79 3.45 -9.91
N ALA A 464 -41.79 3.45 -8.58
CA ALA A 464 -42.46 2.40 -7.82
C ALA A 464 -43.99 2.56 -7.88
N ARG A 465 -44.74 1.46 -7.73
CA ARG A 465 -46.22 1.45 -7.72
C ARG A 465 -46.82 2.31 -6.58
N LYS A 466 -46.12 2.37 -5.45
CA LYS A 466 -46.37 3.30 -4.33
C LYS A 466 -45.22 4.31 -4.30
N ARG A 467 -45.42 5.51 -3.74
CA ARG A 467 -44.41 6.61 -3.68
C ARG A 467 -42.98 6.05 -3.50
N GLY A 468 -42.07 6.42 -4.38
CA GLY A 468 -40.67 5.95 -4.36
C GLY A 468 -40.13 5.52 -5.72
N VAL A 469 -38.94 4.92 -5.69
CA VAL A 469 -38.19 4.46 -6.87
C VAL A 469 -37.79 3.01 -6.68
N VAL A 470 -37.90 2.19 -7.73
CA VAL A 470 -37.28 0.87 -7.80
C VAL A 470 -35.98 1.00 -8.57
N ILE A 471 -34.87 0.59 -7.95
CA ILE A 471 -33.54 0.57 -8.57
C ILE A 471 -33.14 -0.88 -8.77
N ASN A 472 -32.76 -1.21 -10.01
CA ASN A 472 -32.35 -2.55 -10.38
C ASN A 472 -30.85 -2.59 -10.62
N TYR A 473 -30.17 -3.39 -9.80
CA TYR A 473 -28.79 -3.80 -10.01
C TYR A 473 -28.73 -5.27 -10.42
N ALA A 474 -27.67 -5.63 -11.13
CA ALA A 474 -27.27 -7.01 -11.35
C ALA A 474 -25.83 -7.23 -10.88
N ALA A 475 -25.49 -8.49 -10.61
CA ALA A 475 -24.14 -8.91 -10.33
C ALA A 475 -23.51 -9.34 -11.67
N ALA A 476 -22.42 -8.67 -12.04
CA ALA A 476 -21.60 -8.98 -13.20
C ALA A 476 -20.13 -8.87 -12.78
N ASP A 477 -19.71 -9.80 -11.92
CA ASP A 477 -18.33 -9.91 -11.45
C ASP A 477 -17.43 -10.38 -12.61
N ARG A 478 -16.54 -9.51 -13.07
CA ARG A 478 -15.59 -9.84 -14.14
C ARG A 478 -14.38 -10.62 -13.64
N GLY A 479 -14.17 -10.66 -12.32
CA GLY A 479 -12.97 -11.18 -11.70
C GLY A 479 -11.83 -10.18 -11.61
N PRO A 480 -10.68 -10.60 -11.06
CA PRO A 480 -9.46 -9.81 -11.06
C PRO A 480 -9.03 -9.39 -12.47
N VAL A 481 -8.28 -8.30 -12.60
CA VAL A 481 -7.67 -7.94 -13.89
C VAL A 481 -6.67 -9.02 -14.31
N SER A 482 -6.56 -9.28 -15.62
CA SER A 482 -5.62 -10.25 -16.16
C SER A 482 -4.18 -9.74 -16.23
N GLY A 483 -3.96 -8.44 -16.18
CA GLY A 483 -2.65 -7.83 -16.21
C GLY A 483 -2.64 -6.50 -15.46
N LEU A 484 -1.46 -6.06 -15.05
CA LEU A 484 -1.30 -4.75 -14.45
C LEU A 484 -1.67 -3.69 -15.48
N TRP A 485 -2.52 -2.73 -15.08
CA TRP A 485 -2.83 -1.60 -15.96
C TRP A 485 -1.69 -0.58 -15.97
N PRO A 486 -1.21 -0.12 -17.14
CA PRO A 486 -0.14 0.87 -17.23
C PRO A 486 -0.40 2.15 -16.43
N LEU A 487 -1.66 2.59 -16.34
CA LEU A 487 -2.08 3.75 -15.52
C LEU A 487 -1.82 3.59 -14.01
N TRP A 488 -1.56 2.38 -13.51
CA TRP A 488 -1.22 2.14 -12.10
C TRP A 488 0.28 2.19 -11.83
N VAL A 489 1.12 2.04 -12.86
CA VAL A 489 2.59 2.00 -12.70
C VAL A 489 3.13 3.26 -12.01
N PRO A 490 2.76 4.50 -12.39
CA PRO A 490 3.29 5.68 -11.69
C PRO A 490 2.94 5.71 -10.20
N GLN A 491 1.74 5.25 -9.84
CA GLN A 491 1.31 5.20 -8.45
C GLN A 491 2.21 4.25 -7.65
N LEU A 492 2.44 3.04 -8.16
CA LEU A 492 3.30 2.04 -7.51
C LEU A 492 4.75 2.51 -7.41
N GLN A 493 5.30 3.06 -8.50
CA GLN A 493 6.67 3.57 -8.53
C GLN A 493 6.90 4.70 -7.51
N ALA A 494 5.96 5.63 -7.41
CA ALA A 494 6.05 6.71 -6.43
C ALA A 494 5.81 6.24 -4.98
N HIS A 495 4.96 5.23 -4.76
CA HIS A 495 4.88 4.57 -3.45
C HIS A 495 6.22 3.96 -3.04
N MET A 496 6.88 3.24 -3.95
CA MET A 496 8.19 2.63 -3.71
C MET A 496 9.27 3.69 -3.44
N ALA A 497 9.26 4.77 -4.21
CA ALA A 497 10.17 5.90 -4.02
C ALA A 497 10.01 6.53 -2.62
N ALA A 498 8.78 6.86 -2.23
CA ALA A 498 8.51 7.51 -0.94
C ALA A 498 8.73 6.57 0.25
N ALA A 499 8.38 5.30 0.13
CA ALA A 499 8.49 4.32 1.22
C ALA A 499 9.90 3.70 1.36
N GLY A 500 10.83 4.01 0.45
CA GLY A 500 12.14 3.34 0.40
C GLY A 500 12.03 1.85 0.08
N ALA A 501 11.03 1.44 -0.70
CA ALA A 501 10.84 0.04 -1.10
C ALA A 501 11.44 -0.22 -2.48
N SER A 502 11.89 -1.45 -2.70
CA SER A 502 12.42 -1.90 -4.01
C SER A 502 11.39 -2.62 -4.87
N SER A 503 10.25 -3.01 -4.29
CA SER A 503 9.14 -3.63 -5.00
C SER A 503 7.77 -3.28 -4.38
N ALA A 504 6.72 -3.50 -5.16
CA ALA A 504 5.34 -3.32 -4.78
C ALA A 504 4.51 -4.54 -5.18
N LEU A 505 3.60 -4.91 -4.29
CA LEU A 505 2.55 -5.88 -4.50
C LEU A 505 1.24 -5.15 -4.80
N LEU A 506 0.61 -5.47 -5.94
CA LEU A 506 -0.74 -5.03 -6.26
C LEU A 506 -1.70 -6.21 -6.24
N LEU A 507 -2.65 -6.21 -5.29
CA LEU A 507 -3.71 -7.20 -5.22
C LEU A 507 -4.93 -6.72 -6.00
N SER A 508 -5.22 -7.37 -7.13
CA SER A 508 -6.52 -7.24 -7.79
C SER A 508 -7.48 -8.27 -7.19
N ARG A 509 -8.49 -7.81 -6.47
CA ARG A 509 -9.44 -8.67 -5.75
C ARG A 509 -10.84 -8.59 -6.35
N SER A 510 -11.42 -9.76 -6.60
CA SER A 510 -12.85 -9.94 -6.86
C SER A 510 -13.49 -10.53 -5.61
N PRO A 511 -14.78 -10.24 -5.33
CA PRO A 511 -15.47 -10.88 -4.21
C PRO A 511 -15.80 -12.36 -4.44
N SER A 512 -15.97 -12.81 -5.70
CA SER A 512 -16.43 -14.18 -5.98
C SER A 512 -15.53 -14.99 -6.92
N ARG A 513 -14.62 -14.34 -7.64
CA ARG A 513 -13.74 -14.97 -8.65
C ARG A 513 -12.26 -14.93 -8.28
N GLY A 514 -11.96 -14.84 -6.99
CA GLY A 514 -10.61 -14.93 -6.47
C GLY A 514 -9.81 -13.64 -6.55
N VAL A 515 -8.51 -13.81 -6.49
CA VAL A 515 -7.53 -12.73 -6.46
C VAL A 515 -6.43 -12.97 -7.48
N ARG A 516 -5.82 -11.88 -7.93
CA ARG A 516 -4.55 -11.91 -8.66
C ARG A 516 -3.60 -10.91 -8.02
N LEU A 517 -2.44 -11.39 -7.58
CA LEU A 517 -1.39 -10.59 -6.96
C LEU A 517 -0.27 -10.36 -7.97
N PHE A 518 0.07 -9.11 -8.23
CA PHE A 518 1.17 -8.72 -9.10
C PHE A 518 2.33 -8.18 -8.28
N ARG A 519 3.58 -8.49 -8.67
CA ARG A 519 4.78 -7.82 -8.17
C ARG A 519 5.40 -6.96 -9.27
N VAL A 520 5.76 -5.74 -8.91
CA VAL A 520 6.48 -4.77 -9.76
C VAL A 520 7.69 -4.27 -8.99
N TYR A 521 8.84 -4.19 -9.66
CA TYR A 521 10.07 -3.66 -9.06
C TYR A 521 10.23 -2.17 -9.36
N ARG A 522 10.89 -1.44 -8.47
CA ARG A 522 11.21 -0.02 -8.65
C ARG A 522 12.11 0.15 -9.87
N ASP A 523 11.77 1.12 -10.71
CA ASP A 523 12.55 1.51 -11.89
C ASP A 523 13.02 2.94 -11.71
N ASP A 524 14.30 3.10 -11.38
CA ASP A 524 14.89 4.42 -11.11
C ASP A 524 15.01 5.28 -12.37
N GLN A 525 15.09 4.68 -13.57
CA GLN A 525 15.10 5.42 -14.83
C GLN A 525 13.72 6.00 -15.15
N PHE A 526 12.65 5.25 -14.83
CA PHE A 526 11.28 5.76 -14.85
C PHE A 526 11.13 6.93 -13.87
N LEU A 527 11.57 6.77 -12.63
CA LEU A 527 11.44 7.80 -11.59
C LEU A 527 12.19 9.08 -11.96
N ALA A 528 13.43 8.98 -12.44
CA ALA A 528 14.16 10.13 -12.96
C ALA A 528 13.40 10.85 -14.07
N SER A 529 12.91 10.11 -15.07
CA SER A 529 12.14 10.69 -16.18
C SER A 529 10.81 11.32 -15.71
N ALA A 530 10.16 10.72 -14.72
CA ALA A 530 8.91 11.19 -14.14
C ALA A 530 9.11 12.48 -13.34
N TRP A 531 10.15 12.56 -12.51
CA TRP A 531 10.48 13.75 -11.73
C TRP A 531 10.90 14.92 -12.61
N GLU A 532 11.58 14.67 -13.73
CA GLU A 532 11.87 15.70 -14.72
C GLU A 532 10.61 16.36 -15.29
N LEU A 533 9.57 15.56 -15.59
CA LEU A 533 8.28 16.08 -16.06
C LEU A 533 7.53 16.82 -14.96
N VAL A 534 7.57 16.32 -13.72
CA VAL A 534 6.93 16.98 -12.59
C VAL A 534 7.61 18.32 -12.28
N ARG A 535 8.95 18.40 -12.37
CA ARG A 535 9.70 19.65 -12.27
C ARG A 535 9.29 20.63 -13.35
N GLU A 536 9.15 20.17 -14.59
CA GLU A 536 8.70 21.01 -15.70
C GLU A 536 7.26 21.51 -15.50
N LEU A 537 6.34 20.66 -15.03
CA LEU A 537 5.00 21.06 -14.62
C LEU A 537 5.05 22.16 -13.56
N GLN A 538 5.89 21.99 -12.55
CA GLN A 538 6.03 22.94 -11.45
C GLN A 538 6.55 24.29 -11.94
N ALA A 539 7.68 24.29 -12.65
CA ALA A 539 8.38 25.50 -13.08
C ALA A 539 7.65 26.25 -14.20
N SER A 540 7.07 25.54 -15.17
CA SER A 540 6.46 26.15 -16.36
C SER A 540 5.00 26.52 -16.17
N HIS A 541 4.27 25.80 -15.30
CA HIS A 541 2.83 25.98 -15.14
C HIS A 541 2.42 26.41 -13.73
N VAL A 542 2.73 25.61 -12.71
CA VAL A 542 2.23 25.83 -11.35
C VAL A 542 2.74 27.14 -10.75
N VAL A 543 4.06 27.35 -10.74
CA VAL A 543 4.70 28.56 -10.19
C VAL A 543 4.29 29.80 -10.98
N ARG A 544 4.19 29.69 -12.31
CA ARG A 544 3.80 30.79 -13.20
C ARG A 544 2.30 31.05 -13.25
N ARG A 545 1.49 30.16 -12.66
CA ARG A 545 0.02 30.16 -12.76
C ARG A 545 -0.48 30.22 -14.20
N VAL A 546 0.22 29.54 -15.10
CA VAL A 546 -0.16 29.41 -16.52
C VAL A 546 -0.68 27.99 -16.74
N PRO A 547 -1.96 27.78 -17.08
CA PRO A 547 -2.49 26.44 -17.30
C PRO A 547 -1.78 25.77 -18.48
N PRO A 548 -1.50 24.46 -18.41
CA PRO A 548 -0.96 23.72 -19.54
C PRO A 548 -1.96 23.67 -20.70
N GLY A 549 -1.43 23.63 -21.92
CA GLY A 549 -2.23 23.34 -23.11
C GLY A 549 -2.67 21.87 -23.17
N PRO A 550 -3.46 21.47 -24.19
CA PRO A 550 -3.78 20.06 -24.41
C PRO A 550 -2.52 19.28 -24.79
N ASP A 551 -2.37 18.06 -24.25
CA ASP A 551 -1.25 17.14 -24.50
C ASP A 551 0.14 17.84 -24.36
N PRO A 552 0.44 18.54 -23.26
CA PRO A 552 1.61 19.42 -23.15
C PRO A 552 2.94 18.68 -23.27
N TRP A 553 2.96 17.37 -22.99
CA TRP A 553 4.16 16.54 -23.09
C TRP A 553 4.33 15.87 -24.46
N SER A 554 3.34 15.98 -25.36
CA SER A 554 3.43 15.40 -26.69
C SER A 554 4.56 16.05 -27.50
N GLY A 555 5.42 15.23 -28.09
CA GLY A 555 6.61 15.68 -28.83
C GLY A 555 7.79 16.13 -27.94
N ARG A 556 7.62 16.17 -26.61
CA ARG A 556 8.73 16.46 -25.69
C ARG A 556 9.79 15.35 -25.79
N PRO A 557 11.09 15.68 -25.94
CA PRO A 557 12.16 14.69 -25.91
C PRO A 557 12.08 13.78 -24.68
N GLY A 558 12.25 12.48 -24.90
CA GLY A 558 12.19 11.45 -23.86
C GLY A 558 10.78 11.03 -23.41
N TYR A 559 9.72 11.77 -23.75
CA TYR A 559 8.37 11.41 -23.30
C TYR A 559 7.89 10.07 -23.87
N GLY A 560 8.16 9.81 -25.16
CA GLY A 560 7.86 8.52 -25.78
C GLY A 560 8.53 7.35 -25.05
N GLY A 561 9.81 7.49 -24.67
CA GLY A 561 10.53 6.49 -23.89
C GLY A 561 9.96 6.27 -22.48
N LEU A 562 9.43 7.32 -21.85
CA LEU A 562 8.70 7.18 -20.58
C LEU A 562 7.41 6.37 -20.76
N ILE A 563 6.64 6.62 -21.83
CA ILE A 563 5.42 5.85 -22.12
C ILE A 563 5.74 4.39 -22.39
N GLU A 564 6.74 4.11 -23.22
CA GLU A 564 7.21 2.74 -23.50
C GLU A 564 7.64 2.02 -22.22
N ARG A 565 8.35 2.71 -21.32
CA ARG A 565 8.74 2.16 -20.02
C ARG A 565 7.55 1.87 -19.12
N VAL A 566 6.56 2.76 -19.06
CA VAL A 566 5.32 2.53 -18.30
C VAL A 566 4.60 1.28 -18.79
N VAL A 567 4.47 1.11 -20.11
CA VAL A 567 3.88 -0.10 -20.71
C VAL A 567 4.74 -1.32 -20.40
N GLY A 568 6.06 -1.22 -20.58
CA GLY A 568 7.02 -2.28 -20.31
C GLY A 568 6.96 -2.80 -18.87
N LEU A 569 6.93 -1.90 -17.89
CA LEU A 569 6.78 -2.23 -16.47
C LEU A 569 5.45 -2.91 -16.17
N ALA A 570 4.37 -2.49 -16.81
CA ALA A 570 3.06 -3.12 -16.65
C ALA A 570 3.01 -4.52 -17.26
N THR A 571 3.56 -4.69 -18.46
CA THR A 571 3.63 -6.00 -19.12
C THR A 571 4.63 -6.95 -18.44
N GLY A 572 5.68 -6.42 -17.83
CA GLY A 572 6.70 -7.17 -17.11
C GLY A 572 6.35 -7.46 -15.65
N ALA A 573 5.19 -7.00 -15.17
CA ALA A 573 4.73 -7.28 -13.81
C ALA A 573 4.54 -8.80 -13.61
N GLN A 574 5.16 -9.33 -12.56
CA GLN A 574 5.10 -10.76 -12.25
C GLN A 574 3.75 -11.10 -11.62
N VAL A 575 3.03 -12.10 -12.15
CA VAL A 575 1.90 -12.69 -11.43
C VAL A 575 2.45 -13.63 -10.37
N VAL A 576 2.23 -13.27 -9.11
CA VAL A 576 2.75 -13.99 -7.94
C VAL A 576 1.75 -15.01 -7.44
N VAL A 577 0.48 -14.63 -7.37
CA VAL A 577 -0.63 -15.47 -6.92
C VAL A 577 -1.80 -15.30 -7.87
N GLU A 578 -2.46 -16.40 -8.20
CA GLU A 578 -3.77 -16.39 -8.82
C GLU A 578 -4.65 -17.45 -8.18
N THR A 579 -5.84 -17.05 -7.73
CA THR A 579 -6.84 -17.97 -7.18
C THR A 579 -8.14 -17.88 -7.96
N ARG A 580 -8.91 -18.97 -7.98
CA ARG A 580 -10.25 -19.01 -8.60
C ARG A 580 -11.36 -18.55 -7.66
N GLY A 581 -11.11 -18.57 -6.36
CA GLY A 581 -12.07 -18.22 -5.31
C GLY A 581 -11.44 -17.26 -4.30
N THR A 582 -12.26 -16.40 -3.73
CA THR A 582 -11.84 -15.40 -2.76
C THR A 582 -12.03 -15.98 -1.36
N PRO A 583 -10.98 -16.06 -0.54
CA PRO A 583 -11.14 -16.56 0.82
C PRO A 583 -12.09 -15.63 1.60
N LEU A 584 -13.07 -16.22 2.28
CA LEU A 584 -13.88 -15.50 3.25
C LEU A 584 -13.10 -15.37 4.54
N LEU A 585 -12.88 -14.13 4.96
CA LEU A 585 -12.15 -13.83 6.19
C LEU A 585 -13.04 -14.08 7.40
N ALA A 586 -12.43 -14.38 8.55
CA ALA A 586 -13.14 -14.39 9.82
C ALA A 586 -13.78 -13.01 10.06
N GLY A 587 -15.06 -13.00 10.43
CA GLY A 587 -15.84 -11.78 10.61
C GLY A 587 -16.28 -11.08 9.31
N ALA A 588 -15.98 -11.65 8.14
CA ALA A 588 -16.51 -11.15 6.88
C ALA A 588 -18.01 -11.44 6.78
N ASP A 589 -18.74 -10.53 6.13
CA ASP A 589 -20.16 -10.72 5.86
C ASP A 589 -20.37 -11.89 4.87
N PRO A 590 -20.99 -13.01 5.29
CA PRO A 590 -21.19 -14.17 4.42
C PRO A 590 -22.45 -14.02 3.56
N ASP A 591 -23.27 -12.98 3.78
CA ASP A 591 -24.58 -12.89 3.19
C ASP A 591 -24.52 -12.55 1.69
N ALA A 592 -25.18 -13.40 0.91
CA ALA A 592 -25.24 -13.28 -0.55
C ALA A 592 -25.55 -11.85 -0.99
N PHE A 593 -25.03 -11.47 -2.16
CA PHE A 593 -25.07 -10.14 -2.78
C PHE A 593 -26.39 -9.34 -2.71
N TRP A 594 -27.53 -9.97 -2.39
CA TRP A 594 -28.89 -9.40 -2.44
C TRP A 594 -29.70 -9.59 -1.14
N LYS A 595 -29.07 -9.92 -0.01
CA LYS A 595 -29.81 -10.32 1.21
C LYS A 595 -30.33 -9.17 2.07
N LEU A 596 -29.85 -7.94 1.90
CA LEU A 596 -30.36 -6.77 2.63
C LEU A 596 -31.80 -6.46 2.17
N ARG A 597 -32.81 -6.97 2.89
CA ARG A 597 -34.24 -6.79 2.62
C ARG A 597 -34.85 -5.63 3.38
#